data_AF-A0A353N7T0-F1
#
_entry.id   AF-A0A353N7T0-F1
#
_cell.length_a   1.000
_cell.length_b   1.000
_cell.length_c   1.000
_cell.angle_alpha   90.00
_cell.angle_beta   90.00
_cell.angle_gamma   90.00
#
_symmetry.space_group_name_H-M   'P 1'
#
loop_
_entity.id
_entity.type
_entity.pdbx_description
1 polymer ?
#
loop_
_entity_poly.entity_id
_entity_poly.type
_entity_poly.pdbx_seq_one_letter_code
_entity_poly.pdbx_strand_id
1 'polypeptide(L)'
;MSFTSHLRAVTARERLPTKIGVIRFLALERIKMDSFSQRTKEELVRRYPKKRCCIKAELAAIIRASGSLHLRANRSFVVSVRSENAFLIRKTHLL
;
A
#
# COMPACT_ATOMS: atom_id res chain seq x y z
N MET A 1 50.48 3.50 19.77
CA MET A 1 50.55 4.98 19.82
C MET A 1 49.12 5.48 19.95
N SER A 2 48.83 6.08 21.09
CA SER A 2 47.52 6.53 21.55
C SER A 2 47.10 7.82 20.87
N PHE A 3 45.81 8.02 20.61
CA PHE A 3 45.16 9.34 20.68
C PHE A 3 43.69 9.20 21.13
N THR A 4 43.54 9.36 22.45
CA THR A 4 42.51 10.11 23.20
C THR A 4 41.11 10.36 22.59
N SER A 5 40.11 9.80 23.29
CA SER A 5 38.87 10.43 23.82
C SER A 5 37.95 11.28 22.94
N HIS A 6 36.67 10.86 22.84
CA HIS A 6 35.56 11.62 23.43
C HIS A 6 34.29 10.75 23.61
N LEU A 7 33.85 10.67 24.88
CA LEU A 7 32.49 10.46 25.42
C LEU A 7 31.64 9.19 25.10
N ARG A 8 31.67 8.29 26.08
CA ARG A 8 30.63 7.45 26.71
C ARG A 8 29.24 7.26 26.06
N ALA A 9 29.01 5.99 25.71
CA ALA A 9 27.89 5.11 26.06
C ALA A 9 26.69 5.66 26.85
N VAL A 10 25.48 5.36 26.34
CA VAL A 10 24.35 4.91 27.18
C VAL A 10 23.59 3.80 26.45
N THR A 11 23.84 2.56 26.88
CA THR A 11 22.88 1.45 26.77
C THR A 11 21.73 1.71 27.74
N ALA A 12 20.49 1.83 27.27
CA ALA A 12 19.32 1.87 28.13
C ALA A 12 18.21 0.98 27.55
N ARG A 13 18.33 -0.30 27.86
CA ARG A 13 17.18 -1.18 28.08
C ARG A 13 16.48 -0.65 29.32
N GLU A 14 15.27 -0.09 29.21
CA GLU A 14 14.22 -0.25 30.23
C GLU A 14 12.92 0.53 29.97
N ARG A 15 11.82 -0.23 30.01
CA ARG A 15 10.61 0.02 30.81
C ARG A 15 9.54 0.95 30.22
N LEU A 16 8.44 0.32 29.80
CA LEU A 16 7.10 0.91 29.69
C LEU A 16 6.77 1.75 30.95
N PRO A 17 6.19 2.95 30.81
CA PRO A 17 5.34 3.49 31.85
C PRO A 17 3.88 3.09 31.60
N THR A 18 3.38 2.25 32.50
CA THR A 18 1.96 2.08 32.76
C THR A 18 1.35 3.37 33.30
N LYS A 19 0.10 3.61 32.88
CA LYS A 19 -1.00 4.35 33.54
C LYS A 19 -1.22 5.84 33.24
N ILE A 20 -2.34 6.04 32.54
CA ILE A 20 -3.45 6.96 32.84
C ILE A 20 -3.15 8.46 32.67
N GLY A 21 -3.58 8.96 31.52
CA GLY A 21 -3.74 10.38 31.24
C GLY A 21 -4.39 10.49 29.88
N VAL A 22 -5.61 11.03 29.83
CA VAL A 22 -6.42 11.23 28.63
C VAL A 22 -5.70 12.20 27.70
N ILE A 23 -4.75 11.71 26.91
CA ILE A 23 -4.17 12.44 25.80
C ILE A 23 -4.78 11.80 24.57
N ARG A 24 -5.89 12.42 24.17
CA ARG A 24 -6.42 12.48 22.82
C ARG A 24 -5.42 11.86 21.85
N PHE A 25 -5.69 10.61 21.48
CA PHE A 25 -5.10 9.96 20.33
C PHE A 25 -5.43 10.88 19.17
N LEU A 26 -4.58 11.89 18.94
CA LEU A 26 -4.51 12.58 17.67
C LEU A 26 -3.95 11.50 16.74
N ALA A 27 -4.83 10.58 16.36
CA ALA A 27 -4.87 10.12 15.01
C ALA A 27 -4.79 11.42 14.21
N LEU A 28 -3.60 11.68 13.67
CA LEU A 28 -3.50 12.39 12.41
C LEU A 28 -4.33 11.54 11.44
N GLU A 29 -5.65 11.68 11.50
CA GLU A 29 -6.47 11.67 10.31
C GLU A 29 -5.88 12.80 9.50
N ARG A 30 -4.88 12.47 8.66
CA ARG A 30 -4.63 13.23 7.46
C ARG A 30 -6.02 13.46 6.89
N ILE A 31 -6.49 14.70 6.92
CA ILE A 31 -7.63 15.09 6.10
C ILE A 31 -7.16 14.78 4.69
N LYS A 32 -7.49 13.59 4.20
CA LYS A 32 -7.13 13.17 2.88
C LYS A 32 -8.04 13.99 1.99
N MET A 33 -7.49 15.08 1.47
CA MET A 33 -8.16 15.86 0.44
C MET A 33 -8.14 15.00 -0.83
N ASP A 34 -9.04 14.01 -0.89
CA ASP A 34 -9.17 13.15 -2.05
C ASP A 34 -9.69 14.00 -3.21
N SER A 35 -8.90 14.05 -4.29
CA SER A 35 -9.34 14.65 -5.55
C SER A 35 -10.63 13.99 -6.02
N PHE A 36 -11.44 14.73 -6.80
CA PHE A 36 -12.65 14.16 -7.41
C PHE A 36 -12.35 12.84 -8.13
N SER A 37 -11.27 12.81 -8.91
CA SER A 37 -10.79 11.62 -9.60
C SER A 37 -10.50 10.44 -8.65
N GLN A 38 -9.95 10.70 -7.47
CA GLN A 38 -9.65 9.66 -6.49
C GLN A 38 -10.92 9.07 -5.89
N ARG A 39 -11.88 9.93 -5.51
CA ARG A 39 -13.19 9.51 -5.00
C ARG A 39 -13.94 8.67 -6.02
N THR A 40 -13.99 9.13 -7.27
CA THR A 40 -14.67 8.42 -8.36
C THR A 40 -14.01 7.07 -8.66
N LYS A 41 -12.68 7.00 -8.68
CA LYS A 41 -11.96 5.74 -8.85
C LYS A 41 -12.27 4.76 -7.71
N GLU A 42 -12.33 5.23 -6.46
CA GLU A 42 -12.68 4.37 -5.32
C GLU A 42 -14.11 3.84 -5.38
N GLU A 43 -15.07 4.65 -5.83
CA GLU A 43 -16.45 4.21 -6.02
C GLU A 43 -16.54 3.12 -7.12
N LEU A 44 -15.95 3.37 -8.28
CA LEU A 44 -15.98 2.45 -9.43
C LEU A 44 -15.32 1.10 -9.10
N VAL A 45 -14.21 1.12 -8.37
CA VAL A 45 -13.49 -0.10 -8.00
C VAL A 45 -14.37 -1.05 -7.16
N ARG A 46 -15.32 -0.53 -6.35
CA ARG A 46 -16.20 -1.37 -5.52
C ARG A 46 -17.26 -2.14 -6.30
N ARG A 47 -17.45 -1.86 -7.60
CA ARG A 47 -18.42 -2.57 -8.46
C ARG A 47 -17.79 -3.82 -9.06
N TYR A 48 -18.29 -5.00 -8.71
CA TYR A 48 -17.79 -6.26 -9.27
C TYR A 48 -18.63 -6.74 -10.46
N PRO A 49 -17.99 -7.14 -11.57
CA PRO A 49 -18.69 -7.72 -12.72
C PRO A 49 -19.16 -9.14 -12.39
N LYS A 50 -20.37 -9.48 -12.84
CA LYS A 50 -20.98 -10.79 -12.57
C LYS A 50 -20.62 -11.85 -13.61
N LYS A 51 -20.39 -11.44 -14.86
CA LYS A 51 -20.12 -12.37 -15.99
C LYS A 51 -18.63 -12.66 -16.10
N ARG A 52 -18.27 -13.91 -16.38
CA ARG A 52 -16.87 -14.34 -16.58
C ARG A 52 -16.15 -13.55 -17.68
N CYS A 53 -16.82 -13.20 -18.77
CA CYS A 53 -16.23 -12.38 -19.82
C CYS A 53 -15.88 -10.97 -19.32
N CYS A 54 -16.74 -10.36 -18.52
CA CYS A 54 -16.52 -9.04 -17.94
C CYS A 54 -15.40 -9.04 -16.90
N ILE A 55 -15.29 -10.09 -16.09
CA ILE A 55 -14.17 -10.28 -15.15
C ILE A 55 -12.84 -10.28 -15.90
N LYS A 56 -12.72 -11.09 -16.96
CA LYS A 56 -11.52 -11.13 -17.82
C LYS A 56 -11.23 -9.79 -18.47
N ALA A 57 -12.25 -9.12 -19.01
CA ALA A 57 -12.11 -7.83 -19.66
C ALA A 57 -11.64 -6.75 -18.69
N GLU A 58 -12.19 -6.74 -17.46
CA GLU A 58 -11.81 -5.80 -16.42
C GLU A 58 -10.39 -6.05 -15.93
N LEU A 59 -10.03 -7.31 -15.63
CA LEU A 59 -8.66 -7.66 -15.24
C LEU A 59 -7.65 -7.25 -16.34
N ALA A 60 -7.96 -7.54 -17.60
CA ALA A 60 -7.12 -7.12 -18.72
C ALA A 60 -7.01 -5.59 -18.83
N ALA A 61 -8.10 -4.86 -18.59
CA ALA A 61 -8.07 -3.39 -18.58
C ALA A 61 -7.19 -2.84 -17.45
N ILE A 62 -7.27 -3.43 -16.26
CA ILE A 62 -6.45 -3.02 -15.12
C ILE A 62 -4.97 -3.27 -15.40
N ILE A 63 -4.62 -4.45 -15.93
CA ILE A 63 -3.25 -4.79 -16.32
C ILE A 63 -2.73 -3.82 -17.39
N ARG A 64 -3.54 -3.43 -18.39
CA ARG A 64 -3.13 -2.45 -19.39
C ARG A 64 -2.90 -1.05 -18.83
N ALA A 65 -3.75 -0.61 -17.89
CA ALA A 65 -3.71 0.75 -17.37
C ALA A 65 -2.66 0.96 -16.28
N SER A 66 -2.37 -0.08 -15.49
CA SER A 66 -1.58 0.03 -14.25
C SER A 66 -0.64 -1.14 -14.01
N GLY A 67 -0.56 -2.07 -14.97
CA GLY A 67 0.28 -3.25 -14.90
C GLY A 67 1.53 -3.16 -15.78
N SER A 68 2.52 -3.97 -15.44
CA SER A 68 3.67 -4.30 -16.27
C SER A 68 3.72 -5.81 -16.51
N LEU A 69 4.08 -6.21 -17.73
CA LEU A 69 4.28 -7.60 -18.11
C LEU A 69 5.77 -7.85 -18.34
N HIS A 70 6.36 -8.73 -17.54
CA HIS A 70 7.74 -9.14 -17.68
C HIS A 70 7.79 -10.56 -18.23
N LEU A 71 8.36 -10.72 -19.42
CA LEU A 71 8.62 -12.03 -20.03
C LEU A 71 9.99 -12.52 -19.55
N ARG A 72 10.04 -13.72 -18.96
CA ARG A 72 11.29 -14.34 -18.51
C ARG A 72 11.73 -15.41 -19.51
N ALA A 73 13.04 -15.65 -19.57
CA ALA A 73 13.66 -16.59 -20.51
C ALA A 73 13.13 -18.03 -20.40
N ASN A 74 12.65 -18.45 -19.22
CA ASN A 74 12.10 -19.78 -18.97
C ASN A 74 10.62 -19.94 -19.37
N ARG A 75 10.13 -19.19 -20.37
CA ARG A 75 8.72 -19.16 -20.80
C ARG A 75 7.71 -18.80 -19.70
N SER A 76 8.19 -18.24 -18.59
CA SER A 76 7.31 -17.71 -17.55
C SER A 76 7.09 -16.21 -17.77
N PHE A 77 5.94 -15.74 -17.32
CA PHE A 77 5.64 -14.32 -17.33
C PHE A 77 5.24 -13.87 -15.92
N VAL A 78 5.59 -12.63 -15.59
CA VAL A 78 5.22 -11.99 -14.33
C VAL A 78 4.43 -10.74 -14.66
N VAL A 79 3.21 -10.67 -14.13
CA VAL A 79 2.39 -9.46 -14.16
C VAL A 79 2.57 -8.75 -12.83
N SER A 80 2.93 -7.48 -12.86
CA SER A 80 2.97 -6.63 -11.65
C SER A 80 1.98 -5.49 -11.82
N VAL A 81 1.16 -5.21 -10.80
CA VAL A 81 0.18 -4.10 -10.83
C VAL A 81 0.54 -3.12 -9.72
N ARG A 82 0.60 -1.82 -10.04
CA ARG A 82 0.96 -0.77 -9.08
C ARG A 82 -0.12 0.32 -9.09
N SER A 83 -0.58 0.73 -7.92
CA SER A 83 -1.58 1.78 -7.78
C SER A 83 -1.54 2.41 -6.40
N GLU A 84 -1.78 3.71 -6.33
CA GLU A 84 -2.02 4.44 -5.08
C GLU A 84 -3.37 4.08 -4.43
N ASN A 85 -4.26 3.44 -5.19
CA ASN A 85 -5.56 2.99 -4.71
C ASN A 85 -5.47 1.54 -4.22
N ALA A 86 -5.45 1.36 -2.89
CA ALA A 86 -5.41 0.05 -2.26
C ALA A 86 -6.64 -0.84 -2.57
N PHE A 87 -7.80 -0.25 -2.86
CA PHE A 87 -8.99 -1.01 -3.26
C PHE A 87 -8.80 -1.64 -4.64
N LEU A 88 -8.12 -0.96 -5.56
CA LEU A 88 -7.85 -1.50 -6.89
C LEU A 88 -6.93 -2.72 -6.80
N ILE A 89 -5.88 -2.64 -5.97
CA ILE A 89 -4.97 -3.78 -5.73
C ILE A 89 -5.73 -4.98 -5.14
N ARG A 90 -6.60 -4.75 -4.15
CA ARG A 90 -7.46 -5.80 -3.60
C ARG A 90 -8.38 -6.40 -4.67
N LYS A 91 -9.01 -5.56 -5.49
CA LYS A 91 -9.88 -6.01 -6.57
C LYS A 91 -9.14 -6.89 -7.57
N THR A 92 -7.93 -6.51 -7.99
CA THR A 92 -7.16 -7.30 -8.96
C THR A 92 -6.81 -8.70 -8.48
N HIS A 93 -6.69 -8.90 -7.16
CA HIS A 93 -6.45 -10.22 -6.59
C HIS A 93 -7.74 -11.07 -6.50
N LEU A 94 -8.92 -10.44 -6.53
CA LEU A 94 -10.21 -11.10 -6.39
C LEU A 94 -10.90 -11.41 -7.73
N LEU A 95 -10.55 -10.69 -8.80
CA LEU A 95 -11.02 -10.93 -10.18
C LEU A 95 -10.31 -12.13 -10.81
#